data_AF-A0A822DII7-F1
#
_entry.id   AF-A0A822DII7-F1
#
_cell.length_a   1.000
_cell.length_b   1.000
_cell.length_c   1.000
_cell.angle_alpha   90.00
_cell.angle_beta   90.00
_cell.angle_gamma   90.00
#
_symmetry.space_group_name_H-M   'P 1'
#
loop_
_entity.id
_entity.type
_entity.pdbx_description
1 polymer ?
#
loop_
_entity_poly.entity_id
_entity_poly.type
_entity_poly.pdbx_seq_one_letter_code
_entity_poly.pdbx_strand_id
1 'polypeptide(L)'
;MQLHDLTKTTRDLSSLGLRFVDLGDGTGFRRTAWAASAASTAGASRWRLAGRGLCLEGICENPKCEANGHQVVMTIGYRVFDIVADTDATTTQCPICKNYVEPTTCGFNNCWWRYEGKKKDQQGKGKAPIKCSSDWQHADDAYHYFDQQTHPIVTWTQLKIEAVKDT
;
A
#
# COMPACT_ATOMS: atom_id res chain seq x y z
N MET A 1 35.88 -3.61 38.81
CA MET A 1 34.58 -3.00 38.45
C MET A 1 34.27 -3.39 37.02
N GLN A 2 33.48 -4.46 36.86
CA GLN A 2 32.72 -4.86 35.66
C GLN A 2 31.85 -3.67 35.19
N LEU A 3 31.42 -3.46 33.93
CA LEU A 3 31.16 -4.32 32.76
C LEU A 3 31.29 -3.48 31.46
N HIS A 4 31.38 -4.21 30.35
CA HIS A 4 31.24 -3.80 28.94
C HIS A 4 29.88 -3.07 28.71
N ASP A 5 29.59 -2.34 27.62
CA ASP A 5 29.68 -2.78 26.24
C ASP A 5 29.35 -1.63 25.27
N LEU A 6 29.84 -1.83 24.05
CA LEU A 6 29.58 -1.10 22.82
C LEU A 6 28.09 -1.09 22.46
N THR A 7 27.61 0.01 21.90
CA THR A 7 26.75 0.04 20.70
C THR A 7 26.61 1.52 20.30
N LYS A 8 27.55 2.06 19.51
CA LYS A 8 27.27 2.25 18.07
C LYS A 8 25.81 1.98 17.75
N THR A 9 24.99 3.03 17.78
CA THR A 9 23.68 3.04 17.14
C THR A 9 23.95 2.92 15.64
N THR A 10 24.24 1.71 15.18
CA THR A 10 24.10 1.34 13.78
C THR A 10 22.67 1.68 13.43
N ARG A 11 22.48 2.75 12.65
CA ARG A 11 21.28 2.88 11.82
C ARG A 11 21.10 1.52 11.17
N ASP A 12 20.07 0.81 11.58
CA ASP A 12 19.77 -0.49 11.01
C ASP A 12 19.44 -0.24 9.53
N LEU A 13 20.41 -0.51 8.66
CA LEU A 13 20.32 -0.39 7.21
C LEU A 13 19.34 -1.43 6.62
N SER A 14 18.69 -2.25 7.46
CA SER A 14 17.47 -2.97 7.09
C SER A 14 16.34 -2.01 6.67
N SER A 15 16.35 -0.75 7.14
CA SER A 15 15.28 0.25 7.01
C SER A 15 15.19 1.08 5.72
N LEU A 16 15.96 0.80 4.66
CA LEU A 16 15.92 1.62 3.43
C LEU A 16 14.77 1.30 2.44
N GLY A 17 13.71 0.64 2.87
CA GLY A 17 12.59 0.32 1.98
C GLY A 17 11.36 -0.20 2.69
N LEU A 18 10.21 -0.14 2.00
CA LEU A 18 8.90 -0.52 2.51
C LEU A 18 8.49 -1.89 1.97
N ARG A 19 7.89 -2.73 2.83
CA ARG A 19 7.36 -4.04 2.44
C ARG A 19 5.96 -3.86 1.85
N PHE A 20 5.82 -4.11 0.57
CA PHE A 20 4.57 -3.92 -0.17
C PHE A 20 4.39 -5.04 -1.18
N VAL A 21 3.16 -5.28 -1.61
CA VAL A 21 2.87 -6.22 -2.70
C VAL A 21 3.74 -5.93 -3.94
N ASP A 22 4.09 -6.97 -4.70
CA ASP A 22 4.86 -6.83 -5.93
C ASP A 22 3.93 -6.50 -7.12
N LEU A 23 3.95 -5.24 -7.57
CA LEU A 23 3.21 -4.80 -8.76
C LEU A 23 3.85 -5.30 -10.07
N GLY A 24 5.09 -5.82 -10.02
CA GLY A 24 5.90 -6.19 -11.18
C GLY A 24 5.68 -7.58 -11.73
N ASP A 25 5.01 -8.47 -10.99
CA ASP A 25 4.74 -9.83 -11.47
C ASP A 25 3.60 -9.86 -12.52
N GLY A 26 2.80 -8.78 -12.62
CA GLY A 26 1.64 -8.70 -13.52
C GLY A 26 0.49 -9.66 -13.19
N THR A 27 0.75 -10.62 -12.30
CA THR A 27 -0.22 -11.49 -11.67
C THR A 27 -0.83 -10.77 -10.46
N GLY A 28 -2.10 -11.04 -10.14
CA GLY A 28 -2.70 -10.59 -8.87
C GLY A 28 -3.50 -9.34 -8.87
N PHE A 29 -3.56 -8.65 -10.01
CA PHE A 29 -4.57 -7.64 -10.23
C PHE A 29 -5.94 -8.32 -10.30
N ARG A 30 -6.73 -8.15 -9.25
CA ARG A 30 -8.09 -8.71 -9.13
C ARG A 30 -9.09 -7.59 -9.29
N ARG A 31 -10.19 -7.89 -9.97
CA ARG A 31 -11.37 -7.02 -10.06
C ARG A 31 -12.47 -7.64 -9.23
N THR A 32 -13.02 -6.89 -8.30
CA THR A 32 -14.26 -7.27 -7.60
C THR A 32 -15.34 -6.25 -7.91
N ALA A 33 -16.58 -6.72 -8.04
CA ALA A 33 -17.71 -5.82 -8.19
C ALA A 33 -17.68 -4.80 -7.05
N TRP A 34 -17.94 -3.54 -7.38
CA TRP A 34 -18.10 -2.52 -6.35
C TRP A 34 -19.28 -2.95 -5.47
N ALA A 35 -19.00 -3.46 -4.27
CA ALA A 35 -20.01 -3.47 -3.24
C ALA A 35 -20.26 -1.98 -3.00
N ALA A 36 -21.35 -1.47 -3.56
CA ALA A 36 -21.74 -0.08 -3.39
C ALA A 36 -21.45 0.30 -1.95
N SER A 37 -20.75 1.41 -1.78
CA SER A 37 -20.68 2.19 -0.56
C SER A 37 -22.08 2.67 -0.15
N ALA A 38 -23.06 1.77 -0.13
CA ALA A 38 -24.34 1.94 0.49
C ALA A 38 -24.07 2.00 1.98
N ALA A 39 -23.82 3.23 2.42
CA ALA A 39 -24.41 3.70 3.66
C ALA A 39 -25.71 2.92 3.93
N SER A 40 -25.74 2.17 5.02
CA SER A 40 -26.91 1.49 5.61
C SER A 40 -27.42 0.13 5.09
N THR A 41 -26.65 -0.68 4.35
CA THR A 41 -26.92 -2.13 4.33
C THR A 41 -25.85 -2.88 5.11
N ALA A 42 -26.27 -3.87 5.90
CA ALA A 42 -25.54 -4.52 7.00
C ALA A 42 -24.27 -5.31 6.62
N GLY A 43 -23.53 -4.93 5.57
CA GLY A 43 -22.41 -5.69 5.03
C GLY A 43 -21.13 -4.91 4.69
N ALA A 44 -21.18 -3.61 4.40
CA ALA A 44 -19.97 -2.84 4.08
C ALA A 44 -19.39 -2.18 5.34
N SER A 45 -18.32 -2.73 5.89
CA SER A 45 -17.64 -2.13 7.04
C SER A 45 -17.13 -0.72 6.68
N ARG A 46 -17.41 0.27 7.54
CA ARG A 46 -17.09 1.70 7.30
C ARG A 46 -15.61 1.96 7.01
N TRP A 47 -14.73 1.04 7.42
CA TRP A 47 -13.30 1.11 7.18
C TRP A 47 -12.83 0.52 5.84
N ARG A 48 -13.73 0.00 5.00
CA ARG A 48 -13.44 -0.54 3.66
C ARG A 48 -14.01 0.33 2.52
N LEU A 49 -14.44 1.55 2.81
CA LEU A 49 -14.96 2.47 1.80
C LEU A 49 -13.82 2.98 0.91
N ALA A 50 -13.71 2.45 -0.30
CA ALA A 50 -12.78 2.93 -1.30
C ALA A 50 -13.31 4.21 -1.96
N GLY A 51 -12.42 5.17 -2.22
CA GLY A 51 -12.69 6.33 -3.06
C GLY A 51 -12.17 6.11 -4.48
N ARG A 52 -12.42 7.10 -5.35
CA ARG A 52 -11.88 7.08 -6.71
C ARG A 52 -10.37 7.36 -6.73
N GLY A 53 -9.67 6.84 -7.72
CA GLY A 53 -8.21 6.94 -7.83
C GLY A 53 -7.49 5.84 -7.07
N LEU A 54 -6.31 6.15 -6.56
CA LEU A 54 -5.50 5.25 -5.75
C LEU A 54 -6.10 5.07 -4.35
N CYS A 55 -6.20 3.82 -3.92
CA CYS A 55 -6.49 3.40 -2.56
C CYS A 55 -5.34 2.55 -2.03
N LEU A 56 -4.89 2.79 -0.80
CA LEU A 56 -3.96 1.91 -0.10
C LEU A 56 -4.73 1.06 0.92
N GLU A 57 -4.20 -0.11 1.25
CA GLU A 57 -4.78 -0.96 2.29
C GLU A 57 -3.73 -1.40 3.29
N GLY A 58 -4.15 -1.55 4.55
CA GLY A 58 -3.31 -2.05 5.64
C GLY A 58 -4.17 -2.44 6.84
N ILE A 59 -3.56 -2.97 7.91
CA ILE A 59 -4.30 -3.39 9.11
C ILE A 59 -4.32 -2.24 10.12
N CYS A 60 -5.49 -1.89 10.65
CA CYS A 60 -5.56 -0.96 11.77
C CYS A 60 -5.14 -1.66 13.06
N GLU A 61 -4.10 -1.15 13.72
CA GLU A 61 -3.54 -1.74 14.95
C GLU A 61 -3.96 -0.99 16.23
N ASN A 62 -4.80 0.05 16.11
CA ASN A 62 -5.28 0.78 17.28
C ASN A 62 -6.30 -0.07 18.07
N PRO A 63 -5.99 -0.53 19.29
CA PRO A 63 -6.87 -1.42 20.05
C PRO A 63 -8.20 -0.76 20.47
N LYS A 64 -8.30 0.57 20.40
CA LYS A 64 -9.53 1.32 20.70
C LYS A 64 -10.42 1.57 19.48
N CYS A 65 -9.96 1.19 18.29
CA CYS A 65 -10.69 1.38 17.04
C CYS A 65 -11.62 0.19 16.78
N GLU A 66 -12.83 0.42 16.28
CA GLU A 66 -13.71 -0.68 15.81
C GLU A 66 -13.11 -1.48 14.64
N ALA A 67 -12.16 -0.89 13.91
CA ALA A 67 -11.45 -1.54 12.82
C ALA A 67 -10.16 -2.25 13.30
N ASN A 68 -9.91 -2.35 14.60
CA ASN A 68 -8.72 -3.01 15.13
C ASN A 68 -8.60 -4.45 14.59
N GLY A 69 -7.42 -4.80 14.09
CA GLY A 69 -7.15 -6.11 13.49
C GLY A 69 -7.84 -6.34 12.12
N HIS A 70 -8.57 -5.36 11.60
CA HIS A 70 -9.18 -5.43 10.29
C HIS A 70 -8.39 -4.65 9.25
N GLN A 71 -8.43 -5.14 8.02
CA GLN A 71 -7.90 -4.42 6.87
C GLN A 71 -8.77 -3.22 6.55
N VAL A 72 -8.15 -2.05 6.45
CA VAL A 72 -8.81 -0.78 6.15
C VAL A 72 -8.37 -0.24 4.80
N VAL A 73 -9.23 0.55 4.16
CA VAL A 73 -8.95 1.25 2.90
C VAL A 73 -8.66 2.72 3.20
N MET A 74 -7.55 3.21 2.66
CA MET A 74 -7.04 4.57 2.78
C MET A 74 -7.07 5.21 1.40
N THR A 75 -8.02 6.10 1.16
CA THR A 75 -8.16 6.76 -0.14
C THR A 75 -7.08 7.83 -0.30
N ILE A 76 -6.24 7.69 -1.33
CA ILE A 76 -5.20 8.65 -1.71
C ILE A 76 -5.68 9.57 -2.84
N GLY A 77 -6.51 9.04 -3.75
CA GLY A 77 -7.13 9.80 -4.82
C GLY A 77 -6.31 9.87 -6.12
N TYR A 78 -6.53 10.92 -6.89
CA TYR A 78 -5.84 11.15 -8.17
C TYR A 78 -4.56 11.96 -7.94
N ARG A 79 -3.41 11.28 -7.86
CA ARG A 79 -2.09 11.90 -7.71
C ARG A 79 -0.98 10.91 -8.04
N VAL A 80 0.24 11.43 -8.08
CA VAL A 80 1.45 10.62 -7.86
C VAL A 80 1.63 10.45 -6.34
N PHE A 81 1.91 9.22 -5.92
CA PHE A 81 2.21 8.88 -4.53
C PHE A 81 3.40 7.95 -4.48
N ASP A 82 4.48 8.36 -3.81
CA ASP A 82 5.63 7.49 -3.55
C ASP A 82 5.40 6.72 -2.25
N ILE A 83 5.14 5.42 -2.33
CA ILE A 83 4.84 4.58 -1.17
C ILE A 83 5.95 4.65 -0.11
N VAL A 84 7.21 4.82 -0.51
CA VAL A 84 8.34 4.87 0.44
C VAL A 84 8.50 6.26 1.03
N ALA A 85 8.29 7.32 0.24
CA ALA A 85 8.56 8.70 0.68
C ALA A 85 7.35 9.43 1.26
N ASP A 86 6.14 9.11 0.80
CA ASP A 86 4.91 9.84 1.15
C ASP A 86 4.08 9.13 2.23
N THR A 87 4.39 7.88 2.59
CA THR A 87 3.71 7.15 3.66
C THR A 87 4.11 7.69 5.02
N ASP A 88 3.15 8.29 5.74
CA ASP A 88 3.35 8.82 7.09
C ASP A 88 2.04 8.88 7.89
N ALA A 89 2.14 9.36 9.14
CA ALA A 89 1.02 9.44 10.08
C ALA A 89 -0.13 10.38 9.65
N THR A 90 0.02 11.14 8.57
CA THR A 90 -0.95 12.09 8.01
C THR A 90 -1.51 11.64 6.67
N THR A 91 -0.79 10.82 5.92
CA THR A 91 -1.22 10.36 4.58
C THR A 91 -1.88 8.98 4.58
N THR A 92 -1.42 8.06 5.44
CA THR A 92 -1.94 6.68 5.49
C THR A 92 -2.58 6.40 6.84
N GLN A 93 -3.82 6.88 6.98
CA GLN A 93 -4.56 6.83 8.24
C GLN A 93 -5.76 5.89 8.16
N CYS A 94 -6.03 5.18 9.25
CA CYS A 94 -7.28 4.47 9.42
C CYS A 94 -8.47 5.44 9.23
N PRO A 95 -9.45 5.14 8.35
CA PRO A 95 -10.56 6.04 8.09
C PRO A 95 -11.44 6.29 9.32
N ILE A 96 -11.41 5.38 10.31
CA ILE A 96 -12.20 5.47 11.53
C ILE A 96 -11.48 6.21 12.65
N CYS A 97 -10.29 5.73 13.06
CA CYS A 97 -9.58 6.30 14.22
C CYS A 97 -8.51 7.34 13.88
N LYS A 98 -8.21 7.53 12.59
CA LYS A 98 -7.18 8.45 12.07
C LYS A 98 -5.73 8.14 12.51
N ASN A 99 -5.48 7.04 13.21
CA ASN A 99 -4.12 6.59 13.48
C ASN A 99 -3.44 6.11 12.20
N TYR A 100 -2.11 6.24 12.17
CA TYR A 100 -1.26 5.67 11.13
C TYR A 100 -1.56 4.18 10.91
N VAL A 101 -1.56 3.78 9.64
CA VAL A 101 -1.66 2.40 9.18
C VAL A 101 -0.55 2.19 8.15
N GLU A 102 0.28 1.18 8.38
CA GLU A 102 1.30 0.78 7.39
C GLU A 102 0.61 0.11 6.19
N PRO A 103 0.77 0.65 4.98
CA PRO A 103 0.13 0.11 3.79
C PRO A 103 0.87 -1.15 3.31
N THR A 104 0.14 -2.22 2.99
CA THR A 104 0.69 -3.50 2.52
C THR A 104 0.31 -3.83 1.07
N THR A 105 -0.77 -3.22 0.57
CA THR A 105 -1.23 -3.34 -0.81
C THR A 105 -1.96 -2.08 -1.29
N CYS A 106 -2.34 -2.04 -2.57
CA CYS A 106 -3.12 -0.98 -3.18
C CYS A 106 -4.27 -1.51 -4.05
N GLY A 107 -5.20 -0.62 -4.31
CA GLY A 107 -6.24 -0.77 -5.31
C GLY A 107 -6.58 0.54 -6.01
N PHE A 108 -7.44 0.43 -7.00
CA PHE A 108 -7.76 1.46 -7.98
C PHE A 108 -9.25 1.40 -8.31
N ASN A 109 -9.86 2.56 -8.49
CA ASN A 109 -11.26 2.69 -8.85
C ASN A 109 -11.47 3.93 -9.72
N ASN A 110 -12.19 3.79 -10.83
CA ASN A 110 -12.57 4.91 -11.71
C ASN A 110 -11.37 5.82 -12.05
N CYS A 111 -10.28 5.22 -12.54
CA CYS A 111 -9.03 5.91 -12.84
C CYS A 111 -8.18 5.18 -13.88
N TRP A 112 -7.28 5.94 -14.51
CA TRP A 112 -6.10 5.37 -15.17
C TRP A 112 -4.94 5.36 -14.19
N TRP A 113 -4.14 4.30 -14.21
CA TRP A 113 -3.00 4.18 -13.31
C TRP A 113 -1.78 3.55 -13.97
N ARG A 114 -0.60 3.85 -13.42
CA ARG A 114 0.68 3.20 -13.73
C ARG A 114 1.59 3.26 -12.51
N TYR A 115 2.72 2.55 -12.57
CA TYR A 115 3.75 2.69 -11.55
C TYR A 115 5.17 2.71 -12.14
N GLU A 116 6.09 3.30 -11.38
CA GLU A 116 7.54 3.16 -11.55
C GLU A 116 8.17 2.82 -10.19
N GLY A 117 9.13 1.90 -10.16
CA GLY A 117 9.72 1.52 -8.88
C GLY A 117 11.06 0.80 -8.96
N LYS A 118 11.65 0.63 -7.78
CA LYS A 118 12.88 -0.09 -7.49
C LYS A 118 12.64 -1.03 -6.32
N LYS A 119 12.87 -2.33 -6.52
CA LYS A 119 12.74 -3.35 -5.46
C LYS A 119 14.08 -4.05 -5.20
N LYS A 120 14.34 -4.45 -3.95
CA LYS A 120 15.55 -5.20 -3.58
C LYS A 120 15.55 -6.56 -4.28
N ASP A 121 16.69 -6.94 -4.87
CA ASP A 121 16.89 -8.30 -5.37
C ASP A 121 16.87 -9.28 -4.20
N GLN A 122 15.98 -10.28 -4.27
CA GLN A 122 15.81 -11.31 -3.24
C GLN A 122 16.97 -12.32 -3.24
N GLN A 123 17.81 -12.34 -4.28
CA GLN A 123 18.82 -13.38 -4.53
C GLN A 123 20.25 -13.01 -4.14
N GLY A 124 20.53 -11.85 -3.53
CA GLY A 124 21.90 -11.56 -3.09
C GLY A 124 22.10 -10.28 -2.28
N LYS A 125 22.86 -10.40 -1.18
CA LYS A 125 23.42 -9.26 -0.45
C LYS A 125 24.36 -8.47 -1.38
N GLY A 126 24.20 -7.14 -1.41
CA GLY A 126 25.09 -6.24 -2.16
C GLY A 126 24.74 -6.02 -3.63
N LYS A 127 23.64 -6.58 -4.13
CA LYS A 127 23.14 -6.28 -5.49
C LYS A 127 22.37 -4.96 -5.55
N ALA A 128 22.43 -4.30 -6.71
CA ALA A 128 21.67 -3.10 -6.98
C ALA A 128 20.15 -3.40 -7.03
N PRO A 129 19.28 -2.46 -6.62
CA PRO A 129 17.83 -2.62 -6.78
C PRO A 129 17.40 -2.83 -8.24
N ILE A 130 16.41 -3.69 -8.44
CA ILE A 130 15.81 -3.99 -9.75
C ILE A 130 14.78 -2.91 -10.06
N LYS A 131 14.89 -2.28 -11.23
CA LYS A 131 13.91 -1.31 -11.73
C LYS A 131 12.77 -2.04 -12.46
N CYS A 132 11.54 -1.57 -12.26
CA CYS A 132 10.36 -2.02 -13.00
C CYS A 132 9.30 -0.91 -13.11
N SER A 133 8.40 -1.05 -14.07
CA SER A 133 7.31 -0.11 -14.33
C SER A 133 6.18 -0.81 -15.10
N SER A 134 5.02 -0.17 -15.18
CA SER A 134 3.93 -0.58 -16.08
C SER A 134 3.61 0.49 -17.12
N ASP A 135 2.95 0.08 -18.19
CA ASP A 135 2.14 0.98 -19.01
C ASP A 135 0.89 1.44 -18.22
N TRP A 136 0.17 2.40 -18.79
CA TRP A 136 -1.12 2.85 -18.26
C TRP A 136 -2.17 1.74 -18.34
N GLN A 137 -2.88 1.54 -17.24
CA GLN A 137 -3.94 0.57 -17.09
C GLN A 137 -5.22 1.29 -16.65
N HIS A 138 -6.38 0.81 -17.12
CA HIS A 138 -7.67 1.34 -16.75
C HIS A 138 -8.28 0.53 -15.60
N ALA A 139 -8.73 1.21 -14.56
CA ALA A 139 -9.58 0.65 -13.52
C ALA A 139 -10.98 1.24 -13.69
N ASP A 140 -11.90 0.41 -14.18
CA ASP A 140 -13.30 0.79 -14.43
C ASP A 140 -14.10 1.05 -13.14
N ASP A 141 -15.43 1.10 -13.24
CA ASP A 141 -16.35 1.25 -12.10
C ASP A 141 -16.47 -0.03 -11.26
N ALA A 142 -15.33 -0.52 -10.79
CA ALA A 142 -15.17 -1.63 -9.89
C ALA A 142 -13.92 -1.39 -9.02
N TYR A 143 -13.76 -2.21 -7.98
CA TYR A 143 -12.55 -2.13 -7.17
C TYR A 143 -11.51 -3.11 -7.73
N HIS A 144 -10.39 -2.57 -8.20
CA HIS A 144 -9.29 -3.36 -8.71
C HIS A 144 -8.14 -3.31 -7.72
N TYR A 145 -7.65 -4.45 -7.24
CA TYR A 145 -6.64 -4.47 -6.18
C TYR A 145 -5.64 -5.59 -6.37
N PHE A 146 -4.48 -5.42 -5.75
CA PHE A 146 -3.47 -6.46 -5.67
C PHE A 146 -3.72 -7.35 -4.45
N ASP A 147 -4.00 -8.62 -4.68
CA ASP A 147 -4.31 -9.56 -3.59
C ASP A 147 -3.04 -10.03 -2.87
N GLN A 148 -2.81 -9.49 -1.67
CA GLN A 148 -1.66 -9.82 -0.83
C GLN A 148 -1.62 -11.28 -0.33
N GLN A 149 -2.74 -12.02 -0.34
CA GLN A 149 -2.75 -13.42 0.09
C GLN A 149 -2.12 -14.33 -0.97
N THR A 150 -2.21 -13.91 -2.23
CA THR A 150 -1.77 -14.71 -3.37
C THR A 150 -0.52 -14.15 -4.04
N HIS A 151 -0.04 -12.97 -3.63
CA HIS A 151 1.06 -12.26 -4.29
C HIS A 151 2.24 -11.99 -3.37
N PRO A 152 3.46 -12.08 -3.90
CA PRO A 152 4.66 -11.89 -3.10
C PRO A 152 4.73 -10.46 -2.57
N ILE A 153 5.16 -10.34 -1.31
CA ILE A 153 5.55 -9.06 -0.72
C ILE A 153 7.04 -8.88 -0.94
N VAL A 154 7.43 -7.77 -1.54
CA VAL A 154 8.83 -7.40 -1.79
C VAL A 154 9.19 -6.13 -1.03
N THR A 155 10.50 -5.86 -0.91
CA THR A 155 10.98 -4.61 -0.34
C THR A 155 11.23 -3.59 -1.44
N TRP A 156 10.39 -2.57 -1.51
CA TRP A 156 10.57 -1.43 -2.41
C TRP A 156 11.50 -0.41 -1.78
N THR A 157 12.54 0.02 -2.50
CA THR A 157 13.36 1.18 -2.12
C THR A 157 12.84 2.48 -2.75
N GLN A 158 11.94 2.36 -3.72
CA GLN A 158 11.15 3.44 -4.29
C GLN A 158 9.95 2.81 -4.99
N LEU A 159 8.74 3.36 -4.82
CA LEU A 159 7.58 2.93 -5.59
C LEU A 159 6.63 4.11 -5.76
N LYS A 160 6.61 4.70 -6.94
CA LYS A 160 5.66 5.75 -7.30
C LYS A 160 4.51 5.14 -8.07
N ILE A 161 3.32 5.38 -7.56
CA ILE A 161 2.07 5.02 -8.21
C ILE A 161 1.40 6.31 -8.66
N GLU A 162 1.03 6.37 -9.92
CA GLU A 162 0.33 7.52 -10.50
C GLU A 162 -1.09 7.08 -10.83
N ALA A 163 -2.07 7.83 -10.34
CA ALA A 163 -3.48 7.66 -10.69
C ALA A 163 -4.06 8.99 -11.20
N VAL A 164 -4.72 8.95 -12.35
CA VAL A 164 -5.37 10.11 -12.97
C VAL A 164 -6.84 9.83 -13.22
N LYS A 165 -7.63 10.91 -13.28
CA LYS A 165 -9.07 10.82 -13.50
C LYS A 165 -9.36 10.25 -14.90
N ASP A 166 -10.37 9.39 -14.96
CA ASP A 166 -10.98 8.97 -16.22
C ASP A 166 -11.79 10.14 -16.82
N THR A 167 -11.36 10.65 -17.97
CA THR A 167 -11.90 11.87 -18.59
C THR A 167 -13.01 11.59 -19.58
#